data_AF-A0A842MGY8-F1
#
_entry.id   AF-A0A842MGY8-F1
#
_cell.length_a   1.000
_cell.length_b   1.000
_cell.length_c   1.000
_cell.angle_alpha   90.00
_cell.angle_beta   90.00
_cell.angle_gamma   90.00
#
_symmetry.space_group_name_H-M   'P 1'
#
loop_
_entity.id
_entity.type
_entity.pdbx_description
1 polymer ?
#
loop_
_entity_poly.entity_id
_entity_poly.type
_entity_poly.pdbx_seq_one_letter_code
_entity_poly.pdbx_strand_id
1 'polypeptide(L)'
;MTLQAVKKQQKQVTKRKISRDMTKCMLCGRCRNFCPTGAIRFTVEEKGKCTHCNLCSEVCPVKAIDSVEGKIKPEEVGMHYSKMQSYSDRKVKVNCVTCMRCYENCPVKAIVIEDGKPFIKKGDARASIINCSLCSLCVRSCPTNALSFQVGRVKLNPDLCVLCGECVRVCPPQTMYLKDRYPGGYCVMCGRCVKSCPVGALSIKSVSWDGSITDDCIRCGTCSRVCPTDAIAFNPITERKPSVDVSKCILCEICASGCPTNAIPIRCSLPERKLVEHRITVNRDMCIGCSLCIEACKVTLKGDHAPYLKDGLAYIDEKKCIGCGACATTCPAECIRVVKVYDKRDVSGMASEVVVFP
;
A
#
# COMPACT_ATOMS: atom_id res chain seq x y z
N MET A 1 34.96 24.39 -29.82
CA MET A 1 33.64 23.79 -30.08
C MET A 1 33.19 23.03 -28.83
N THR A 2 32.44 23.69 -27.95
CA THR A 2 32.01 23.15 -26.66
C THR A 2 30.73 22.35 -26.86
N LEU A 3 30.84 21.02 -26.76
CA LEU A 3 29.71 20.10 -26.78
C LEU A 3 28.82 20.37 -25.56
N GLN A 4 27.66 21.00 -25.78
CA GLN A 4 26.63 21.13 -24.77
C GLN A 4 26.00 19.75 -24.53
N ALA A 5 26.21 19.22 -23.32
CA ALA A 5 25.49 18.05 -22.83
C ALA A 5 23.99 18.34 -22.79
N VAL A 6 23.22 17.70 -23.67
CA VAL A 6 21.76 17.72 -23.66
C VAL A 6 21.29 17.07 -22.35
N LYS A 7 20.92 17.89 -21.36
CA LYS A 7 20.26 17.44 -20.13
C LYS A 7 18.94 16.75 -20.53
N LYS A 8 18.92 15.41 -20.52
CA LYS A 8 17.69 14.61 -20.63
C LYS A 8 16.73 15.09 -19.54
N GLN A 9 15.68 15.82 -19.92
CA GLN A 9 14.57 16.11 -19.01
C GLN A 9 14.00 14.76 -18.54
N GLN A 10 14.19 14.43 -17.26
CA GLN A 10 13.62 13.24 -16.65
C GLN A 10 12.09 13.37 -16.69
N LYS A 11 11.46 12.71 -17.66
CA LYS A 11 10.00 12.64 -17.77
C LYS A 11 9.48 11.88 -16.53
N GLN A 12 8.58 12.50 -15.78
CA GLN A 12 7.97 11.90 -14.58
C GLN A 12 6.51 11.50 -14.85
N VAL A 13 6.10 10.35 -14.33
CA VAL A 13 4.70 9.91 -14.33
C VAL A 13 4.02 10.40 -13.06
N THR A 14 2.83 11.00 -13.16
CA THR A 14 2.12 11.60 -12.01
C THR A 14 0.73 10.99 -11.78
N LYS A 15 0.31 10.91 -10.52
CA LYS A 15 -1.04 10.48 -10.10
C LYS A 15 -1.50 11.17 -8.82
N ARG A 16 -2.78 11.00 -8.45
CA ARG A 16 -3.33 11.50 -7.20
C ARG A 16 -3.48 10.39 -6.16
N LYS A 17 -3.13 10.67 -4.90
CA LYS A 17 -3.30 9.80 -3.72
C LYS A 17 -4.01 10.57 -2.60
N ILE A 18 -4.91 9.92 -1.89
CA ILE A 18 -5.42 10.45 -0.62
C ILE A 18 -4.40 10.13 0.48
N SER A 19 -3.96 11.14 1.21
CA SER A 19 -3.07 11.01 2.36
C SER A 19 -3.79 11.42 3.64
N ARG A 20 -3.46 10.73 4.73
CA ARG A 20 -3.94 11.05 6.08
C ARG A 20 -2.77 11.49 6.96
N ASP A 21 -2.93 12.62 7.63
CA ASP A 21 -2.00 13.11 8.64
C ASP A 21 -2.46 12.60 10.02
N MET A 22 -1.67 11.70 10.62
CA MET A 22 -1.99 11.11 11.92
C MET A 22 -1.90 12.11 13.06
N THR A 23 -1.08 13.16 12.93
CA THR A 23 -0.93 14.19 13.96
C THR A 23 -2.16 15.07 14.11
N LYS A 24 -2.98 15.15 13.06
CA LYS A 24 -4.24 15.92 13.01
C LYS A 24 -5.48 15.04 13.15
N CYS A 25 -5.36 13.73 12.94
CA CYS A 25 -6.51 12.84 12.85
C CYS A 25 -7.07 12.50 14.24
N MET A 26 -8.20 13.11 14.60
CA MET A 26 -8.91 12.80 15.85
C MET A 26 -9.81 11.54 15.82
N LEU A 27 -9.63 10.66 14.82
CA LEU A 27 -10.29 9.35 14.72
C LEU A 27 -11.84 9.34 14.82
N CYS A 28 -12.51 10.44 14.47
CA CYS A 28 -13.97 10.59 14.61
C CYS A 28 -14.84 9.66 13.73
N GLY A 29 -14.27 8.88 12.82
CA GLY A 29 -15.01 7.98 11.92
C GLY A 29 -15.84 8.67 10.82
N ARG A 30 -15.99 10.01 10.83
CA ARG A 30 -16.79 10.77 9.85
C ARG A 30 -16.39 10.46 8.41
N CYS A 31 -15.09 10.35 8.13
CA CYS A 31 -14.61 10.03 6.79
C CYS A 31 -15.03 8.64 6.29
N ARG A 32 -15.15 7.64 7.18
CA ARG A 32 -15.71 6.32 6.85
C ARG A 32 -17.19 6.44 6.49
N ASN A 33 -17.96 7.19 7.28
CA ASN A 33 -19.41 7.35 7.07
C ASN A 33 -19.72 8.16 5.80
N PHE A 34 -18.93 9.19 5.49
CA PHE A 34 -19.09 10.02 4.30
C PHE A 34 -18.55 9.37 3.02
N CYS A 35 -17.76 8.30 3.12
CA CYS A 35 -17.22 7.63 1.94
C CYS A 35 -18.33 6.77 1.31
N PRO A 36 -18.90 7.15 0.14
CA PRO A 36 -20.04 6.43 -0.46
C PRO A 36 -19.68 5.02 -0.93
N THR A 37 -18.39 4.73 -0.93
CA THR A 37 -17.79 3.56 -1.55
C THR A 37 -17.12 2.68 -0.47
N GLY A 38 -16.85 3.21 0.73
CA GLY A 38 -16.25 2.46 1.85
C GLY A 38 -14.72 2.35 1.81
N ALA A 39 -14.01 3.23 1.08
CA ALA A 39 -12.54 3.30 0.95
C ALA A 39 -11.76 3.26 2.26
N ILE A 40 -12.39 3.76 3.32
CA ILE A 40 -11.74 4.09 4.58
C ILE A 40 -12.18 3.06 5.60
N ARG A 41 -11.23 2.20 5.99
CA ARG A 41 -11.44 1.18 7.01
C ARG A 41 -10.72 1.58 8.28
N PHE A 42 -11.41 1.46 9.41
CA PHE A 42 -10.81 1.65 10.73
C PHE A 42 -10.57 0.27 11.32
N THR A 43 -9.31 -0.05 11.57
CA THR A 43 -8.94 -1.16 12.45
C THR A 43 -8.68 -0.54 13.82
N VAL A 44 -9.67 -0.64 14.69
CA VAL A 44 -9.46 -0.31 16.10
C VAL A 44 -8.68 -1.48 16.68
N GLU A 45 -7.38 -1.30 16.86
CA GLU A 45 -6.55 -2.29 17.55
C GLU A 45 -7.01 -2.35 19.02
N GLU A 46 -7.95 -3.25 19.28
CA GLU A 46 -8.43 -3.71 20.58
C GLU A 46 -9.03 -2.64 21.52
N LYS A 47 -9.88 -3.09 22.46
CA LYS A 47 -10.39 -2.23 23.53
C LYS A 47 -9.19 -1.73 24.34
N GLY A 48 -9.12 -0.42 24.62
CA GLY A 48 -8.09 0.14 25.49
C GLY A 48 -7.08 1.10 24.85
N LYS A 49 -7.27 1.58 23.62
CA LYS A 49 -6.43 2.63 23.00
C LYS A 49 -7.12 3.99 22.96
N CYS A 50 -6.42 5.05 23.34
CA CYS A 50 -6.96 6.41 23.39
C CYS A 50 -7.29 6.92 21.98
N THR A 51 -8.51 7.41 21.79
CA THR A 51 -8.99 7.97 20.50
C THR A 51 -8.88 9.48 20.40
N HIS A 52 -8.26 10.14 21.38
CA HIS A 52 -8.17 11.61 21.46
C HIS A 52 -9.55 12.31 21.46
N CYS A 53 -10.55 11.71 22.12
CA CYS A 53 -11.91 12.27 22.21
C CYS A 53 -12.06 13.50 23.14
N ASN A 54 -11.02 13.82 23.92
CA ASN A 54 -10.95 14.92 24.90
C ASN A 54 -11.86 14.80 26.15
N LEU A 55 -12.72 13.79 26.24
CA LEU A 55 -13.66 13.65 27.36
C LEU A 55 -12.99 13.60 28.75
N CYS A 56 -11.80 12.98 28.85
CA CYS A 56 -11.05 12.92 30.12
C CYS A 56 -10.56 14.29 30.61
N SER A 57 -10.30 15.24 29.70
CA SER A 57 -9.91 16.60 30.05
C SER A 57 -11.13 17.43 30.49
N GLU A 58 -12.27 17.26 29.81
CA GLU A 58 -13.52 17.96 30.15
C GLU A 58 -14.04 17.59 31.54
N VAL A 59 -13.96 16.31 31.92
CA VAL A 59 -14.42 15.86 33.25
C VAL A 59 -13.40 16.11 34.36
N CYS A 60 -12.22 16.66 34.07
CA CYS A 60 -11.15 16.84 35.05
C CYS A 60 -11.29 18.20 35.78
N PRO A 61 -11.82 18.23 37.03
CA PRO A 61 -12.04 19.49 37.75
C PRO A 61 -10.75 20.22 38.10
N VAL A 62 -9.67 19.45 38.23
CA VAL A 62 -8.33 19.92 38.59
C VAL A 62 -7.45 20.21 37.37
N LYS A 63 -7.94 19.93 36.15
CA LYS A 63 -7.18 20.04 34.90
C LYS A 63 -5.82 19.31 34.94
N ALA A 64 -5.74 18.21 35.69
CA ALA A 64 -4.58 17.34 35.77
C ALA A 64 -4.36 16.52 34.49
N ILE A 65 -5.37 16.44 33.63
CA ILE A 65 -5.31 15.78 32.32
C ILE A 65 -5.56 16.86 31.25
N ASP A 66 -4.55 17.08 30.41
CA ASP A 66 -4.61 18.03 29.31
C ASP A 66 -4.47 17.30 27.97
N SER A 67 -5.13 17.81 26.93
CA SER A 67 -5.17 17.25 25.57
C SER A 67 -4.32 18.04 24.58
N VAL A 68 -3.30 18.76 25.08
CA VAL A 68 -2.47 19.66 24.26
C VAL A 68 -1.73 18.92 23.13
N GLU A 69 -1.46 17.63 23.27
CA GLU A 69 -0.86 16.82 22.20
C GLU A 69 -1.95 16.20 21.30
N GLY A 70 -2.54 17.03 20.43
CA GLY A 70 -3.29 16.54 19.26
C GLY A 70 -4.46 17.39 18.72
N LYS A 71 -4.56 18.67 19.09
CA LYS A 71 -5.41 19.78 18.56
C LYS A 71 -6.92 19.55 18.36
N ILE A 72 -7.71 20.27 19.17
CA ILE A 72 -9.17 20.43 19.05
C ILE A 72 -9.51 21.43 17.93
N LYS A 73 -9.87 20.87 16.78
CA LYS A 73 -10.82 21.26 15.71
C LYS A 73 -10.92 22.72 15.16
N PRO A 74 -11.31 22.92 13.89
CA PRO A 74 -11.21 24.20 13.14
C PRO A 74 -11.91 25.42 13.73
N GLU A 75 -12.89 25.19 14.58
CA GLU A 75 -13.42 26.17 15.53
C GLU A 75 -14.10 25.37 16.65
N GLU A 76 -13.37 24.32 17.07
CA GLU A 76 -13.54 23.57 18.31
C GLU A 76 -14.70 22.53 18.43
N VAL A 77 -15.64 22.48 17.50
CA VAL A 77 -16.74 21.51 17.25
C VAL A 77 -17.39 20.82 18.47
N GLY A 78 -18.60 21.32 18.79
CA GLY A 78 -19.63 20.73 19.64
C GLY A 78 -19.96 21.50 20.92
N MET A 79 -19.43 22.70 21.09
CA MET A 79 -19.21 23.34 22.39
C MET A 79 -20.44 23.91 23.12
N HIS A 80 -20.36 24.04 24.46
CA HIS A 80 -20.25 25.39 25.04
C HIS A 80 -19.28 25.42 26.22
N TYR A 81 -18.23 26.23 26.05
CA TYR A 81 -17.12 26.43 26.97
C TYR A 81 -17.25 27.84 27.52
N SER A 82 -17.33 28.00 28.84
CA SER A 82 -17.59 29.32 29.44
C SER A 82 -16.34 30.08 29.91
N LYS A 83 -15.14 29.49 29.75
CA LYS A 83 -13.82 30.14 29.58
C LYS A 83 -12.70 29.10 29.78
N MET A 84 -12.04 28.70 28.70
CA MET A 84 -10.78 27.96 28.77
C MET A 84 -9.62 28.90 28.43
N GLN A 85 -8.71 29.05 29.39
CA GLN A 85 -7.38 29.63 29.20
C GLN A 85 -6.34 28.51 29.33
N SER A 86 -5.27 28.64 28.55
CA SER A 86 -4.08 27.79 28.58
C SER A 86 -3.51 27.66 29.99
N TYR A 87 -2.95 26.48 30.30
CA TYR A 87 -2.21 26.24 31.54
C TYR A 87 -0.96 27.12 31.66
N SER A 88 -0.41 27.60 30.53
CA SER A 88 0.76 28.51 30.54
C SER A 88 0.50 29.83 31.29
N ASP A 89 -0.77 30.22 31.46
CA ASP A 89 -1.16 31.45 32.17
C ASP A 89 -1.49 31.21 33.66
N ARG A 90 -1.53 29.95 34.12
CA ARG A 90 -1.86 29.61 35.51
C ARG A 90 -0.74 28.78 36.12
N LYS A 91 0.13 29.44 36.89
CA LYS A 91 1.18 28.82 37.74
C LYS A 91 0.58 27.99 38.90
N VAL A 92 -0.37 27.09 38.64
CA VAL A 92 -0.93 26.21 39.66
C VAL A 92 -0.40 24.82 39.35
N LYS A 93 0.35 24.19 40.26
CA LYS A 93 0.66 22.75 40.18
C LYS A 93 -0.55 22.01 40.72
N VAL A 94 -1.41 21.45 39.87
CA VAL A 94 -2.53 20.65 40.34
C VAL A 94 -2.20 19.18 40.18
N ASN A 95 -2.21 18.44 41.30
CA ASN A 95 -2.00 17.00 41.32
C ASN A 95 -3.35 16.29 41.11
N CYS A 96 -3.35 15.15 40.40
CA CYS A 96 -4.53 14.29 40.25
C CYS A 96 -5.09 13.93 41.64
N VAL A 97 -6.40 14.13 41.84
CA VAL A 97 -7.11 13.80 43.10
C VAL A 97 -7.78 12.42 43.06
N THR A 98 -7.49 11.62 42.03
CA THR A 98 -7.94 10.22 41.89
C THR A 98 -9.47 10.04 42.01
N CYS A 99 -10.25 10.93 41.38
CA CYS A 99 -11.72 10.91 41.40
C CYS A 99 -12.39 9.87 40.48
N MET A 100 -11.59 9.10 39.72
CA MET A 100 -12.01 8.03 38.79
C MET A 100 -12.99 8.36 37.64
N ARG A 101 -13.58 9.55 37.59
CA ARG A 101 -14.54 9.94 36.52
C ARG A 101 -14.00 9.79 35.09
N CYS A 102 -12.71 10.06 34.87
CA CYS A 102 -12.12 9.91 33.54
C CYS A 102 -12.03 8.44 33.09
N TYR A 103 -11.83 7.52 34.04
CA TYR A 103 -11.77 6.08 33.79
C TYR A 103 -13.15 5.52 33.42
N GLU A 104 -14.16 5.84 34.22
CA GLU A 104 -15.54 5.36 34.03
C GLU A 104 -16.15 5.85 32.71
N ASN A 105 -15.92 7.13 32.38
CA ASN A 105 -16.49 7.74 31.19
C ASN A 105 -15.66 7.49 29.92
N CYS A 106 -14.54 6.76 29.98
CA CYS A 106 -13.72 6.53 28.80
C CYS A 106 -14.45 5.62 27.80
N PRO A 107 -14.84 6.12 26.60
CA PRO A 107 -15.68 5.36 25.67
C PRO A 107 -14.96 4.13 25.09
N VAL A 108 -13.63 4.13 25.13
CA VAL A 108 -12.75 3.09 24.59
C VAL A 108 -11.97 2.36 25.69
N LYS A 109 -12.24 2.65 26.96
CA LYS A 109 -11.57 2.08 28.14
C LYS A 109 -10.04 2.15 28.08
N ALA A 110 -9.50 3.26 27.58
CA ALA A 110 -8.06 3.45 27.34
C ALA A 110 -7.26 3.94 28.56
N ILE A 111 -7.92 4.21 29.68
CA ILE A 111 -7.28 4.67 30.90
C ILE A 111 -7.03 3.46 31.79
N VAL A 112 -5.79 3.32 32.27
CA VAL A 112 -5.36 2.30 33.23
C VAL A 112 -4.87 3.02 34.49
N ILE A 113 -5.08 2.45 35.66
CA ILE A 113 -4.57 3.01 36.93
C ILE A 113 -3.33 2.21 37.32
N GLU A 114 -2.18 2.87 37.42
CA GLU A 114 -0.92 2.30 37.91
C GLU A 114 -0.39 3.23 39.02
N ASP A 115 -0.05 2.69 40.19
CA ASP A 115 0.45 3.44 41.36
C ASP A 115 -0.41 4.66 41.76
N GLY A 116 -1.74 4.52 41.69
CA GLY A 116 -2.68 5.58 42.05
C GLY A 116 -2.76 6.74 41.03
N LYS A 117 -2.08 6.63 39.88
CA LYS A 117 -2.10 7.62 38.81
C LYS A 117 -2.75 7.05 37.54
N PRO A 118 -3.59 7.83 36.84
CA PRO A 118 -4.15 7.41 35.56
C PRO A 118 -3.08 7.47 34.47
N PHE A 119 -2.80 6.33 33.85
CA PHE A 119 -2.01 6.21 32.63
C PHE A 119 -2.96 6.06 31.42
N ILE A 120 -2.76 6.88 30.40
CA ILE A 120 -3.53 6.78 29.16
C ILE A 120 -2.73 5.91 28.20
N LYS A 121 -3.26 4.74 27.85
CA LYS A 121 -2.73 3.93 26.75
C LYS A 121 -2.97 4.67 25.43
N LYS A 122 -2.01 5.51 25.06
CA LYS A 122 -1.94 6.14 23.75
C LYS A 122 -1.69 5.03 22.74
N GLY A 123 -2.61 4.87 21.81
CA GLY A 123 -2.48 3.90 20.74
C GLY A 123 -2.83 4.56 19.43
N ASP A 124 -2.03 4.31 18.40
CA ASP A 124 -2.33 4.81 17.08
C ASP A 124 -3.40 3.93 16.44
N ALA A 125 -4.67 4.34 16.51
CA ALA A 125 -5.69 3.65 15.73
C ALA A 125 -5.38 3.83 14.24
N ARG A 126 -4.90 2.75 13.62
CA ARG A 126 -4.59 2.72 12.19
C ARG A 126 -5.91 2.65 11.42
N ALA A 127 -6.14 3.62 10.55
CA ALA A 127 -7.14 3.54 9.50
C ALA A 127 -6.39 3.48 8.17
N SER A 128 -6.67 2.44 7.40
CA SER A 128 -6.13 2.29 6.04
C SER A 128 -7.08 2.96 5.05
N ILE A 129 -6.50 3.68 4.10
CA ILE A 129 -7.22 4.31 2.99
C ILE A 129 -6.79 3.60 1.72
N ILE A 130 -7.74 2.90 1.12
CA ILE A 130 -7.52 2.12 -0.10
C ILE A 130 -8.17 2.92 -1.22
N ASN A 131 -7.37 3.40 -2.19
CA ASN A 131 -7.88 4.24 -3.25
C ASN A 131 -7.63 3.70 -4.65
N CYS A 132 -8.52 4.05 -5.59
CA CYS A 132 -8.29 3.75 -7.00
C CYS A 132 -7.00 4.42 -7.44
N SER A 133 -6.11 3.64 -8.06
CA SER A 133 -4.88 4.16 -8.62
C SER A 133 -5.10 4.87 -9.96
N LEU A 134 -6.30 4.88 -10.55
CA LEU A 134 -6.54 5.46 -11.89
C LEU A 134 -5.59 4.89 -12.96
N CYS A 135 -5.26 3.59 -12.84
CA CYS A 135 -4.41 2.89 -13.80
C CYS A 135 -5.14 2.47 -15.09
N SER A 136 -6.48 2.54 -15.11
CA SER A 136 -7.33 2.18 -16.26
C SER A 136 -7.24 0.71 -16.72
N LEU A 137 -6.63 -0.19 -15.95
CA LEU A 137 -6.59 -1.62 -16.27
C LEU A 137 -8.00 -2.23 -16.39
N CYS A 138 -8.92 -1.82 -15.51
CA CYS A 138 -10.30 -2.27 -15.55
C CYS A 138 -11.08 -1.80 -16.77
N VAL A 139 -10.74 -0.62 -17.32
CA VAL A 139 -11.32 -0.10 -18.57
C VAL A 139 -10.79 -0.92 -19.74
N ARG A 140 -9.47 -1.13 -19.80
CA ARG A 140 -8.80 -1.87 -20.89
C ARG A 140 -9.19 -3.35 -20.97
N SER A 141 -9.48 -3.97 -19.82
CA SER A 141 -9.79 -5.40 -19.75
C SER A 141 -11.30 -5.69 -19.85
N CYS A 142 -12.16 -4.67 -19.93
CA CYS A 142 -13.60 -4.87 -19.96
C CYS A 142 -14.05 -5.38 -21.34
N PRO A 143 -14.58 -6.62 -21.46
CA PRO A 143 -14.90 -7.20 -22.76
C PRO A 143 -16.08 -6.51 -23.47
N THR A 144 -16.97 -5.87 -22.72
CA THR A 144 -18.17 -5.20 -23.25
C THR A 144 -18.04 -3.68 -23.30
N ASN A 145 -16.87 -3.12 -22.97
CA ASN A 145 -16.65 -1.68 -22.85
C ASN A 145 -17.64 -0.97 -21.89
N ALA A 146 -18.17 -1.69 -20.90
CA ALA A 146 -19.06 -1.12 -19.88
C ALA A 146 -18.35 -0.09 -18.99
N LEU A 147 -17.01 -0.08 -18.93
CA LEU A 147 -16.24 0.86 -18.14
C LEU A 147 -15.56 1.90 -19.03
N SER A 148 -15.64 3.17 -18.65
CA SER A 148 -15.00 4.29 -19.36
C SER A 148 -14.31 5.24 -18.38
N PHE A 149 -13.30 5.98 -18.85
CA PHE A 149 -12.60 6.99 -18.06
C PHE A 149 -13.19 8.37 -18.34
N GLN A 150 -13.75 9.03 -17.32
CA GLN A 150 -14.31 10.38 -17.45
C GLN A 150 -13.84 11.25 -16.28
N VAL A 151 -13.17 12.37 -16.54
CA VAL A 151 -12.81 13.38 -15.52
C VAL A 151 -12.08 12.77 -14.30
N GLY A 152 -11.07 11.92 -14.55
CA GLY A 152 -10.27 11.34 -13.46
C GLY A 152 -10.99 10.31 -12.59
N ARG A 153 -12.12 9.76 -13.06
CA ARG A 153 -12.86 8.65 -12.44
C ARG A 153 -13.27 7.62 -13.49
N VAL A 154 -13.46 6.39 -13.05
CA VAL A 154 -14.02 5.32 -13.88
C VAL A 154 -15.54 5.35 -13.75
N LYS A 155 -16.25 5.37 -14.89
CA LYS A 155 -17.72 5.31 -14.98
C LYS A 155 -18.13 3.94 -15.53
N LEU A 156 -19.12 3.33 -14.90
CA LEU A 156 -19.77 2.11 -15.36
C LEU A 156 -21.06 2.46 -16.12
N ASN A 157 -21.28 1.84 -17.27
CA ASN A 157 -22.57 1.73 -17.93
C ASN A 157 -23.21 0.39 -17.53
N PRO A 158 -24.27 0.39 -16.70
CA PRO A 158 -24.93 -0.84 -16.28
C PRO A 158 -25.50 -1.66 -17.44
N ASP A 159 -25.98 -1.00 -18.51
CA ASP A 159 -26.65 -1.66 -19.63
C ASP A 159 -25.71 -2.54 -20.46
N LEU A 160 -24.42 -2.21 -20.46
CA LEU A 160 -23.37 -2.99 -21.13
C LEU A 160 -22.71 -4.01 -20.20
N CYS A 161 -23.00 -3.97 -18.90
CA CYS A 161 -22.29 -4.79 -17.92
C CYS A 161 -22.90 -6.18 -17.82
N VAL A 162 -22.11 -7.21 -18.13
CA VAL A 162 -22.52 -8.62 -18.04
C VAL A 162 -22.04 -9.32 -16.76
N LEU A 163 -21.58 -8.54 -15.76
CA LEU A 163 -21.10 -9.04 -14.46
C LEU A 163 -19.98 -10.10 -14.53
N CYS A 164 -19.14 -10.08 -15.56
CA CYS A 164 -18.07 -11.06 -15.75
C CYS A 164 -16.94 -11.04 -14.70
N GLY A 165 -16.86 -10.01 -13.84
CA GLY A 165 -15.84 -9.93 -12.78
C GLY A 165 -14.45 -9.50 -13.22
N GLU A 166 -14.21 -9.33 -14.52
CA GLU A 166 -12.88 -9.06 -15.05
C GLU A 166 -12.27 -7.75 -14.50
N CYS A 167 -13.08 -6.70 -14.38
CA CYS A 167 -12.67 -5.44 -13.79
C CYS A 167 -12.19 -5.59 -12.34
N VAL A 168 -12.83 -6.47 -11.56
CA VAL A 168 -12.47 -6.78 -10.18
C VAL A 168 -11.13 -7.51 -10.14
N ARG A 169 -10.97 -8.53 -11.00
CA ARG A 169 -9.76 -9.35 -11.10
C ARG A 169 -8.51 -8.54 -11.43
N VAL A 170 -8.61 -7.62 -12.38
CA VAL A 170 -7.45 -6.82 -12.84
C VAL A 170 -7.15 -5.59 -12.00
N CYS A 171 -7.95 -5.28 -10.98
CA CYS A 171 -7.79 -4.08 -10.16
C CYS A 171 -6.66 -4.26 -9.13
N PRO A 172 -5.48 -3.64 -9.31
CA PRO A 172 -4.37 -3.88 -8.39
C PRO A 172 -4.69 -3.55 -6.93
N PRO A 173 -5.33 -2.40 -6.60
CA PRO A 173 -5.66 -2.08 -5.22
C PRO A 173 -6.94 -2.77 -4.69
N GLN A 174 -7.57 -3.70 -5.43
CA GLN A 174 -8.90 -4.29 -5.11
C GLN A 174 -9.93 -3.27 -4.66
N THR A 175 -9.97 -2.13 -5.34
CA THR A 175 -11.00 -1.16 -5.01
C THR A 175 -12.36 -1.55 -5.58
N MET A 176 -12.55 -2.76 -6.13
CA MET A 176 -13.81 -3.20 -6.73
C MET A 176 -14.17 -4.61 -6.25
N TYR A 177 -15.46 -4.95 -6.24
CA TYR A 177 -15.98 -6.27 -5.89
C TYR A 177 -17.33 -6.56 -6.59
N LEU A 178 -17.61 -7.85 -6.84
CA LEU A 178 -18.92 -8.41 -7.22
C LEU A 178 -20.07 -7.93 -6.31
N LYS A 179 -21.10 -7.23 -6.80
CA LYS A 179 -22.45 -7.23 -6.18
C LYS A 179 -23.46 -7.85 -7.14
N ASP A 180 -24.65 -8.16 -6.63
CA ASP A 180 -25.74 -8.87 -7.33
C ASP A 180 -26.15 -8.26 -8.68
N ARG A 181 -25.99 -6.93 -8.87
CA ARG A 181 -26.40 -6.24 -10.11
C ARG A 181 -25.32 -5.40 -10.79
N TYR A 182 -24.19 -5.12 -10.12
CA TYR A 182 -23.10 -4.31 -10.68
C TYR A 182 -21.80 -4.47 -9.87
N PRO A 183 -20.61 -4.24 -10.46
CA PRO A 183 -19.37 -4.12 -9.71
C PRO A 183 -19.45 -2.95 -8.70
N GLY A 184 -19.44 -3.27 -7.41
CA GLY A 184 -19.25 -2.31 -6.33
C GLY A 184 -17.78 -1.91 -6.21
N GLY A 185 -17.47 -0.85 -5.47
CA GLY A 185 -16.09 -0.46 -5.25
C GLY A 185 -15.89 0.64 -4.22
N TYR A 186 -14.65 0.75 -3.74
CA TYR A 186 -14.24 1.41 -2.51
C TYR A 186 -13.83 2.87 -2.64
N CYS A 187 -13.19 3.34 -3.71
CA CYS A 187 -12.83 4.75 -3.84
C CYS A 187 -12.71 5.20 -5.29
N VAL A 188 -13.46 6.22 -5.69
CA VAL A 188 -13.42 6.80 -7.06
C VAL A 188 -12.75 8.18 -7.11
N MET A 189 -11.90 8.50 -6.11
CA MET A 189 -11.25 9.81 -5.99
C MET A 189 -12.22 11.01 -5.94
N CYS A 190 -13.43 10.84 -5.39
CA CYS A 190 -14.45 11.90 -5.35
C CYS A 190 -14.15 13.07 -4.39
N GLY A 191 -13.21 12.92 -3.46
CA GLY A 191 -12.81 13.98 -2.52
C GLY A 191 -13.83 14.35 -1.42
N ARG A 192 -15.00 13.70 -1.34
CA ARG A 192 -16.00 13.98 -0.28
C ARG A 192 -15.42 13.79 1.13
N CYS A 193 -14.58 12.77 1.34
CA CYS A 193 -13.93 12.54 2.62
C CYS A 193 -12.98 13.68 3.02
N VAL A 194 -12.22 14.25 2.07
CA VAL A 194 -11.35 15.41 2.27
C VAL A 194 -12.19 16.62 2.68
N LYS A 195 -13.26 16.92 1.93
CA LYS A 195 -14.17 18.04 2.24
C LYS A 195 -14.86 17.89 3.60
N SER A 196 -15.20 16.66 3.99
CA SER A 196 -15.91 16.38 5.25
C SER A 196 -15.02 16.41 6.50
N CYS A 197 -13.70 16.41 6.34
CA CYS A 197 -12.77 16.31 7.46
C CYS A 197 -12.62 17.67 8.14
N PRO A 198 -13.15 17.88 9.36
CA PRO A 198 -13.06 19.18 10.01
C PRO A 198 -11.59 19.53 10.26
N VAL A 199 -10.84 18.66 10.93
CA VAL A 199 -9.42 18.87 11.30
C VAL A 199 -8.43 18.92 10.11
N GLY A 200 -8.90 18.83 8.86
CA GLY A 200 -8.03 18.86 7.68
C GLY A 200 -7.00 17.71 7.63
N ALA A 201 -7.28 16.60 8.32
CA ALA A 201 -6.37 15.45 8.39
C ALA A 201 -6.30 14.66 7.08
N LEU A 202 -7.23 14.87 6.14
CA LEU A 202 -7.22 14.22 4.83
C LEU A 202 -6.85 15.23 3.74
N SER A 203 -6.02 14.81 2.79
CA SER A 203 -5.63 15.63 1.61
C SER A 203 -5.50 14.75 0.37
N ILE A 204 -5.65 15.34 -0.83
CA ILE A 204 -5.29 14.70 -2.10
C ILE A 204 -3.97 15.31 -2.56
N LYS A 205 -2.93 14.49 -2.66
CA LYS A 205 -1.60 14.91 -3.11
C LYS A 205 -1.29 14.28 -4.46
N SER A 206 -0.57 15.02 -5.30
CA SER A 206 0.07 14.44 -6.48
C SER A 206 1.31 13.66 -6.04
N VAL A 207 1.44 12.43 -6.53
CA VAL A 207 2.65 11.61 -6.40
C VAL A 207 3.25 11.41 -7.78
N SER A 208 4.58 11.43 -7.86
CA SER A 208 5.31 11.20 -9.11
C SER A 208 6.39 10.14 -8.96
N TRP A 209 6.79 9.57 -10.10
CA TRP A 209 7.95 8.69 -10.20
C TRP A 209 8.68 8.93 -11.52
N ASP A 210 10.00 8.94 -11.44
CA ASP A 210 10.96 9.23 -12.51
C ASP A 210 11.55 7.96 -13.16
N GLY A 211 11.12 6.78 -12.73
CA GLY A 211 11.67 5.50 -13.19
C GLY A 211 12.87 5.00 -12.40
N SER A 212 13.26 5.67 -11.31
CA SER A 212 14.40 5.28 -10.48
C SER A 212 14.24 3.90 -9.80
N ILE A 213 15.33 3.12 -9.80
CA ILE A 213 15.46 1.81 -9.14
C ILE A 213 16.74 1.82 -8.29
N THR A 214 16.63 1.50 -6.99
CA THR A 214 17.76 1.54 -6.04
C THR A 214 18.76 0.40 -6.29
N ASP A 215 19.91 0.45 -5.62
CA ASP A 215 20.92 -0.62 -5.67
C ASP A 215 20.51 -1.88 -4.89
N ASP A 216 19.39 -1.85 -4.17
CA ASP A 216 18.79 -3.03 -3.51
C ASP A 216 18.20 -4.03 -4.52
N CYS A 217 18.20 -3.69 -5.82
CA CYS A 217 17.73 -4.56 -6.88
C CYS A 217 18.57 -5.85 -6.94
N ILE A 218 17.92 -6.98 -6.64
CA ILE A 218 18.56 -8.30 -6.68
C ILE A 218 18.48 -9.01 -8.03
N ARG A 219 18.19 -8.28 -9.12
CA ARG A 219 18.13 -8.81 -10.50
C ARG A 219 17.14 -9.97 -10.68
N CYS A 220 15.99 -9.91 -9.98
CA CYS A 220 15.02 -11.01 -9.96
C CYS A 220 14.08 -11.09 -11.17
N GLY A 221 13.96 -10.04 -11.97
CA GLY A 221 13.09 -10.01 -13.17
C GLY A 221 11.58 -9.95 -12.91
N THR A 222 11.14 -9.94 -11.65
CA THR A 222 9.70 -9.85 -11.33
C THR A 222 9.03 -8.61 -11.91
N CYS A 223 9.68 -7.45 -11.85
CA CYS A 223 9.11 -6.19 -12.30
C CYS A 223 8.85 -6.11 -13.81
N SER A 224 9.71 -6.70 -14.66
CA SER A 224 9.48 -6.76 -16.11
C SER A 224 8.33 -7.70 -16.45
N ARG A 225 8.25 -8.86 -15.79
CA ARG A 225 7.19 -9.86 -16.04
C ARG A 225 5.79 -9.44 -15.61
N VAL A 226 5.66 -8.69 -14.51
CA VAL A 226 4.35 -8.28 -13.99
C VAL A 226 3.87 -6.93 -14.55
N CYS A 227 4.65 -6.29 -15.43
CA CYS A 227 4.31 -4.98 -15.96
C CYS A 227 3.20 -5.11 -17.02
N PRO A 228 1.98 -4.59 -16.79
CA PRO A 228 0.87 -4.77 -17.74
C PRO A 228 0.94 -3.85 -18.97
N THR A 229 1.96 -3.00 -19.07
CA THR A 229 2.14 -2.05 -20.17
C THR A 229 3.51 -2.13 -20.80
N ASP A 230 4.29 -3.18 -20.48
CA ASP A 230 5.65 -3.40 -20.96
C ASP A 230 6.55 -2.16 -20.80
N ALA A 231 6.31 -1.40 -19.72
CA ALA A 231 7.08 -0.22 -19.38
C ALA A 231 8.43 -0.57 -18.73
N ILE A 232 8.66 -1.83 -18.38
CA ILE A 232 9.89 -2.29 -17.72
C ILE A 232 10.51 -3.41 -18.57
N ALA A 233 11.70 -3.16 -19.11
CA ALA A 233 12.49 -4.16 -19.80
C ALA A 233 13.69 -4.53 -18.92
N PHE A 234 14.01 -5.82 -18.85
CA PHE A 234 15.14 -6.29 -18.06
C PHE A 234 15.69 -7.62 -18.53
N ASN A 235 17.00 -7.68 -18.73
CA ASN A 235 17.75 -8.91 -18.93
C ASN A 235 18.69 -9.17 -17.73
N PRO A 236 18.43 -10.19 -16.89
CA PRO A 236 19.23 -10.44 -15.68
C PRO A 236 20.64 -10.96 -15.96
N ILE A 237 20.98 -11.36 -17.20
CA ILE A 237 22.34 -11.76 -17.57
C ILE A 237 23.16 -10.50 -17.90
N THR A 238 22.69 -9.71 -18.86
CA THR A 238 23.46 -8.60 -19.45
C THR A 238 23.33 -7.29 -18.67
N GLU A 239 22.25 -7.09 -17.91
CA GLU A 239 21.95 -5.82 -17.28
C GLU A 239 22.03 -5.89 -15.75
N ARG A 240 22.57 -4.85 -15.14
CA ARG A 240 22.64 -4.72 -13.68
C ARG A 240 21.29 -4.28 -13.07
N LYS A 241 20.50 -3.49 -13.81
CA LYS A 241 19.19 -2.96 -13.37
C LYS A 241 18.19 -2.93 -14.53
N PRO A 242 16.88 -3.08 -14.26
CA PRO A 242 15.83 -2.87 -15.25
C PRO A 242 15.83 -1.45 -15.82
N SER A 243 15.48 -1.33 -17.10
CA SER A 243 15.18 -0.05 -17.74
C SER A 243 13.68 0.23 -17.68
N VAL A 244 13.31 1.51 -17.49
CA VAL A 244 11.92 1.93 -17.34
C VAL A 244 11.56 2.97 -18.40
N ASP A 245 10.59 2.65 -19.24
CA ASP A 245 9.92 3.60 -20.13
C ASP A 245 8.76 4.29 -19.39
N VAL A 246 9.07 5.45 -18.83
CA VAL A 246 8.11 6.31 -18.13
C VAL A 246 6.93 6.74 -19.01
N SER A 247 7.04 6.74 -20.35
CA SER A 247 5.92 7.10 -21.22
C SER A 247 4.82 6.03 -21.26
N LYS A 248 5.20 4.76 -21.06
CA LYS A 248 4.27 3.60 -21.00
C LYS A 248 3.82 3.30 -19.58
N CYS A 249 4.52 3.83 -18.57
CA CYS A 249 4.22 3.56 -17.17
C CYS A 249 2.90 4.23 -16.77
N ILE A 250 1.95 3.41 -16.34
CA ILE A 250 0.65 3.86 -15.82
C ILE A 250 0.64 3.95 -14.30
N LEU A 251 1.79 3.96 -13.62
CA LEU A 251 1.96 4.02 -12.16
C LEU A 251 0.95 3.12 -11.39
N CYS A 252 0.82 1.85 -11.81
CA CYS A 252 -0.07 0.87 -11.17
C CYS A 252 0.54 0.18 -9.95
N GLU A 253 1.88 0.27 -9.82
CA GLU A 253 2.68 -0.20 -8.68
C GLU A 253 2.76 -1.71 -8.47
N ILE A 254 2.25 -2.51 -9.42
CA ILE A 254 2.34 -3.97 -9.36
C ILE A 254 3.81 -4.42 -9.23
N CYS A 255 4.71 -3.77 -9.98
CA CYS A 255 6.15 -4.01 -9.91
C CYS A 255 6.78 -3.63 -8.57
N ALA A 256 6.31 -2.54 -7.94
CA ALA A 256 6.80 -2.07 -6.65
C ALA A 256 6.34 -2.99 -5.52
N SER A 257 5.05 -3.33 -5.50
CA SER A 257 4.48 -4.26 -4.50
C SER A 257 5.04 -5.68 -4.63
N GLY A 258 5.37 -6.13 -5.84
CA GLY A 258 6.01 -7.43 -6.07
C GLY A 258 7.53 -7.45 -5.82
N CYS A 259 8.16 -6.30 -5.58
CA CYS A 259 9.60 -6.20 -5.38
C CYS A 259 10.00 -6.76 -4.00
N PRO A 260 10.75 -7.88 -3.91
CA PRO A 260 11.06 -8.51 -2.62
C PRO A 260 12.05 -7.71 -1.77
N THR A 261 12.72 -6.71 -2.35
CA THR A 261 13.72 -5.87 -1.68
C THR A 261 13.35 -4.40 -1.65
N ASN A 262 12.11 -4.05 -2.04
CA ASN A 262 11.63 -2.66 -2.11
C ASN A 262 12.52 -1.72 -2.95
N ALA A 263 13.25 -2.25 -3.93
CA ALA A 263 14.12 -1.46 -4.80
C ALA A 263 13.36 -0.49 -5.73
N ILE A 264 12.05 -0.67 -5.84
CA ILE A 264 11.11 0.22 -6.54
C ILE A 264 10.16 0.79 -5.48
N PRO A 265 10.06 2.12 -5.31
CA PRO A 265 9.27 2.71 -4.22
C PRO A 265 7.77 2.61 -4.49
N ILE A 266 7.01 2.34 -3.44
CA ILE A 266 5.55 2.46 -3.44
C ILE A 266 5.15 3.92 -3.23
N ARG A 267 4.25 4.45 -4.06
CA ARG A 267 3.79 5.86 -4.02
C ARG A 267 2.31 6.00 -3.73
N CYS A 268 1.45 5.13 -4.29
CA CYS A 268 0.00 5.13 -4.20
C CYS A 268 -0.48 4.26 -3.05
N SER A 269 -1.04 3.09 -3.33
CA SER A 269 -1.95 2.40 -2.38
C SER A 269 -1.61 0.95 -2.15
N LEU A 270 -0.74 0.34 -2.97
CA LEU A 270 -0.35 -1.04 -2.74
C LEU A 270 0.55 -1.12 -1.51
N PRO A 271 0.43 -2.16 -0.68
CA PRO A 271 1.34 -2.36 0.44
C PRO A 271 2.68 -2.93 -0.05
N GLU A 272 3.71 -2.72 0.75
CA GLU A 272 4.94 -3.51 0.67
C GLU A 272 4.63 -4.97 1.02
N ARG A 273 5.33 -5.90 0.39
CA ARG A 273 5.07 -7.33 0.58
C ARG A 273 6.35 -8.06 0.88
N LYS A 274 6.36 -8.74 2.01
CA LYS A 274 7.45 -9.65 2.36
C LYS A 274 7.20 -11.02 1.73
N LEU A 275 8.20 -11.54 1.02
CA LEU A 275 8.19 -12.93 0.55
C LEU A 275 8.28 -13.86 1.76
N VAL A 276 7.30 -14.75 1.89
CA VAL A 276 7.17 -15.70 3.01
C VAL A 276 7.62 -17.09 2.59
N GLU A 277 7.14 -17.57 1.43
CA GLU A 277 7.42 -18.91 0.92
C GLU A 277 7.69 -18.82 -0.58
N HIS A 278 8.47 -19.76 -1.12
CA HIS A 278 8.62 -19.94 -2.55
C HIS A 278 8.68 -21.42 -2.91
N ARG A 279 8.24 -21.77 -4.12
CA ARG A 279 8.35 -23.12 -4.69
C ARG A 279 8.82 -23.03 -6.12
N ILE A 280 9.61 -24.00 -6.57
CA ILE A 280 10.20 -24.00 -7.90
C ILE A 280 10.07 -25.39 -8.49
N THR A 281 9.65 -25.46 -9.75
CA THR A 281 9.52 -26.72 -10.48
C THR A 281 10.11 -26.55 -11.87
N VAL A 282 10.88 -27.54 -12.33
CA VAL A 282 11.45 -27.57 -13.68
C VAL A 282 10.75 -28.67 -14.48
N ASN A 283 10.14 -28.32 -15.61
CA ASN A 283 9.68 -29.28 -16.60
C ASN A 283 10.88 -29.72 -17.46
N ARG A 284 11.28 -30.98 -17.31
CA ARG A 284 12.47 -31.52 -17.97
C ARG A 284 12.22 -31.81 -19.45
N ASP A 285 10.98 -32.10 -19.85
CA ASP A 285 10.63 -32.41 -21.23
C ASP A 285 10.73 -31.17 -22.13
N MET A 286 10.58 -29.99 -21.54
CA MET A 286 10.74 -28.70 -22.25
C MET A 286 12.15 -28.12 -22.11
N CYS A 287 13.03 -28.71 -21.29
CA CYS A 287 14.35 -28.17 -21.04
C CYS A 287 15.31 -28.47 -22.21
N ILE A 288 15.86 -27.42 -22.81
CA ILE A 288 16.80 -27.54 -23.95
C ILE A 288 18.28 -27.52 -23.54
N GLY A 289 18.61 -27.52 -22.25
CA GLY A 289 20.01 -27.56 -21.77
C GLY A 289 20.86 -26.29 -22.03
N CYS A 290 20.25 -25.15 -22.33
CA CYS A 290 20.96 -23.92 -22.71
C CYS A 290 21.77 -23.21 -21.61
N SER A 291 21.75 -23.69 -20.36
CA SER A 291 22.50 -23.13 -19.20
C SER A 291 22.18 -21.68 -18.76
N LEU A 292 21.28 -20.96 -19.43
CA LEU A 292 20.94 -19.55 -19.10
C LEU A 292 20.42 -19.36 -17.67
N CYS A 293 19.80 -20.39 -17.08
CA CYS A 293 19.33 -20.36 -15.69
C CYS A 293 20.48 -20.29 -14.67
N ILE A 294 21.66 -20.82 -15.01
CA ILE A 294 22.87 -20.77 -14.18
C ILE A 294 23.47 -19.37 -14.26
N GLU A 295 23.61 -18.81 -15.47
CA GLU A 295 24.19 -17.48 -15.69
C GLU A 295 23.34 -16.35 -15.07
N ALA A 296 22.02 -16.51 -15.07
CA ALA A 296 21.12 -15.54 -14.45
C ALA A 296 21.10 -15.63 -12.91
N CYS A 297 21.62 -16.71 -12.31
CA CYS A 297 21.46 -16.98 -10.89
C CYS A 297 22.55 -16.32 -10.04
N LYS A 298 22.20 -15.26 -9.31
CA LYS A 298 23.13 -14.59 -8.38
C LYS A 298 23.69 -15.50 -7.26
N VAL A 299 22.96 -16.56 -6.88
CA VAL A 299 23.40 -17.49 -5.82
C VAL A 299 24.50 -18.39 -6.37
N THR A 300 24.29 -18.94 -7.57
CA THR A 300 25.31 -19.73 -8.28
C THR A 300 26.55 -18.90 -8.61
N LEU A 301 26.37 -17.65 -9.05
CA LEU A 301 27.47 -16.73 -9.30
C LEU A 301 28.29 -16.38 -8.03
N LYS A 302 27.73 -16.60 -6.83
CA LYS A 302 28.44 -16.40 -5.56
C LYS A 302 29.14 -17.66 -5.03
N GLY A 303 29.08 -18.77 -5.77
CA GLY A 303 29.70 -20.05 -5.41
C GLY A 303 28.73 -21.12 -4.89
N ASP A 304 27.50 -20.74 -4.54
CA ASP A 304 26.47 -21.67 -4.09
C ASP A 304 25.66 -22.17 -5.30
N HIS A 305 26.02 -23.33 -5.85
CA HIS A 305 25.32 -23.93 -7.01
C HIS A 305 23.83 -24.23 -6.70
N ALA A 306 22.95 -23.25 -6.93
CA ALA A 306 21.50 -23.42 -6.77
C ALA A 306 20.88 -24.09 -8.02
N PRO A 307 20.77 -23.46 -9.19
CA PRO A 307 20.65 -24.19 -10.45
C PRO A 307 21.98 -24.82 -10.87
N TYR A 308 21.90 -26.06 -11.38
CA TYR A 308 23.00 -26.79 -11.99
C TYR A 308 22.48 -27.69 -13.12
N LEU A 309 23.38 -28.15 -13.99
CA LEU A 309 23.05 -29.14 -15.02
C LEU A 309 23.45 -30.54 -14.58
N LYS A 310 22.59 -31.51 -14.87
CA LYS A 310 22.89 -32.94 -14.79
C LYS A 310 22.28 -33.61 -16.02
N ASP A 311 23.09 -34.38 -16.73
CA ASP A 311 22.70 -35.06 -17.98
C ASP A 311 22.11 -34.10 -19.03
N GLY A 312 22.65 -32.88 -19.12
CA GLY A 312 22.17 -31.83 -20.03
C GLY A 312 20.86 -31.13 -19.60
N LEU A 313 20.24 -31.55 -18.50
CA LEU A 313 18.97 -31.00 -18.00
C LEU A 313 19.19 -30.14 -16.75
N ALA A 314 18.34 -29.12 -16.58
CA ALA A 314 18.42 -28.21 -15.44
C ALA A 314 17.79 -28.81 -14.17
N TYR A 315 18.54 -28.72 -13.07
CA TYR A 315 18.10 -29.05 -11.71
C TYR A 315 18.28 -27.84 -10.81
N ILE A 316 17.46 -27.74 -9.76
CA ILE A 316 17.51 -26.63 -8.79
C ILE A 316 17.53 -27.22 -7.39
N ASP A 317 18.54 -26.85 -6.60
CA ASP A 317 18.60 -27.13 -5.18
C ASP A 317 17.69 -26.15 -4.42
N GLU A 318 16.57 -26.65 -3.90
CA GLU A 318 15.59 -25.87 -3.15
C GLU A 318 16.16 -25.27 -1.87
N LYS A 319 17.14 -25.92 -1.23
CA LYS A 319 17.72 -25.42 0.03
C LYS A 319 18.58 -24.17 -0.18
N LYS A 320 19.25 -24.10 -1.32
CA LYS A 320 20.10 -22.94 -1.69
C LYS A 320 19.30 -21.86 -2.41
N CYS A 321 18.17 -22.21 -2.98
CA CYS A 321 17.37 -21.25 -3.71
C CYS A 321 16.70 -20.24 -2.77
N ILE A 322 16.70 -18.98 -3.20
CA ILE A 322 16.03 -17.89 -2.48
C ILE A 322 14.69 -17.50 -3.14
N GLY A 323 14.24 -18.26 -4.13
CA GLY A 323 12.99 -18.02 -4.83
C GLY A 323 12.94 -16.74 -5.66
N CYS A 324 14.07 -16.15 -6.07
CA CYS A 324 14.05 -14.83 -6.72
C CYS A 324 13.33 -14.83 -8.08
N GLY A 325 13.37 -15.93 -8.85
CA GLY A 325 12.71 -16.03 -10.16
C GLY A 325 13.52 -15.51 -11.35
N ALA A 326 14.82 -15.21 -11.18
CA ALA A 326 15.69 -14.81 -12.28
C ALA A 326 15.82 -15.92 -13.35
N CYS A 327 15.98 -17.17 -12.92
CA CYS A 327 16.06 -18.33 -13.80
C CYS A 327 14.81 -18.53 -14.66
N ALA A 328 13.63 -18.38 -14.05
CA ALA A 328 12.36 -18.39 -14.76
C ALA A 328 12.34 -17.27 -15.79
N THR A 329 12.72 -16.04 -15.40
CA THR A 329 12.72 -14.84 -16.26
C THR A 329 13.51 -15.01 -17.54
N THR A 330 14.64 -15.69 -17.48
CA THR A 330 15.52 -15.88 -18.63
C THR A 330 15.20 -17.13 -19.44
N CYS A 331 14.41 -18.06 -18.93
CA CYS A 331 14.19 -19.35 -19.58
C CYS A 331 13.42 -19.17 -20.90
N PRO A 332 14.05 -19.40 -22.07
CA PRO A 332 13.37 -19.23 -23.35
C PRO A 332 12.34 -20.34 -23.62
N ALA A 333 12.49 -21.49 -22.96
CA ALA A 333 11.59 -22.63 -23.08
C ALA A 333 10.46 -22.63 -22.05
N GLU A 334 10.37 -21.58 -21.21
CA GLU A 334 9.36 -21.46 -20.14
C GLU A 334 9.18 -22.73 -19.30
N CYS A 335 10.30 -23.42 -19.03
CA CYS A 335 10.30 -24.70 -18.34
C CYS A 335 10.52 -24.59 -16.83
N ILE A 336 10.75 -23.38 -16.29
CA ILE A 336 11.10 -23.15 -14.88
C ILE A 336 10.00 -22.34 -14.21
N ARG A 337 9.03 -23.04 -13.61
CA ARG A 337 7.93 -22.38 -12.90
C ARG A 337 8.36 -21.98 -11.50
N VAL A 338 8.19 -20.70 -11.15
CA VAL A 338 8.50 -20.17 -9.82
C VAL A 338 7.25 -19.59 -9.20
N VAL A 339 6.90 -20.10 -8.03
CA VAL A 339 5.74 -19.71 -7.22
C VAL A 339 6.25 -18.93 -6.02
N LYS A 340 5.76 -17.71 -5.81
CA LYS A 340 6.15 -16.83 -4.69
C LYS A 340 4.95 -16.50 -3.83
N VAL A 341 4.99 -16.82 -2.54
CA VAL A 341 3.93 -16.51 -1.57
C VAL A 341 4.34 -15.33 -0.71
N TYR A 342 3.51 -14.30 -0.63
CA TYR A 342 3.75 -13.06 0.13
C TYR A 342 2.84 -12.96 1.37
N ASP A 343 3.29 -12.23 2.41
CA ASP A 343 2.52 -12.01 3.66
C ASP A 343 1.20 -11.26 3.38
N LYS A 344 0.14 -11.64 4.12
CA LYS A 344 -1.21 -11.08 4.04
C LYS A 344 -1.43 -9.89 4.97
N ARG A 345 -0.55 -9.69 5.97
CA ARG A 345 -0.68 -8.57 6.92
C ARG A 345 -0.64 -7.24 6.17
N ASP A 346 -1.62 -6.39 6.47
CA ASP A 346 -1.80 -5.04 5.90
C ASP A 346 -2.23 -4.96 4.43
N VAL A 347 -2.64 -6.08 3.81
CA VAL A 347 -2.99 -6.10 2.40
C VAL A 347 -4.46 -5.77 2.14
N SER A 348 -4.65 -4.78 1.28
CA SER A 348 -5.89 -4.57 0.53
C SER A 348 -5.53 -4.58 -0.95
N GLY A 349 -6.06 -5.50 -1.75
CA GLY A 349 -5.56 -5.68 -3.12
C GLY A 349 -5.39 -7.13 -3.58
N MET A 350 -5.65 -7.38 -4.88
CA MET A 350 -5.65 -8.70 -5.55
C MET A 350 -4.36 -8.89 -6.32
N ALA A 351 -3.26 -8.24 -5.90
CA ALA A 351 -2.02 -8.92 -6.22
C ALA A 351 -2.11 -10.21 -5.38
N SER A 352 -2.31 -11.33 -6.09
CA SER A 352 -2.44 -12.65 -5.50
C SER A 352 -1.36 -12.84 -4.44
N GLU A 353 -1.68 -13.53 -3.35
CA GLU A 353 -0.66 -13.95 -2.38
C GLU A 353 0.46 -14.69 -3.09
N VAL A 354 0.10 -15.31 -4.21
CA VAL A 354 0.96 -16.12 -5.05
C VAL A 354 1.25 -15.41 -6.36
N VAL A 355 2.51 -15.05 -6.62
CA VAL A 355 2.98 -14.70 -7.97
C VAL A 355 3.55 -15.94 -8.61
N VAL A 356 3.01 -16.35 -9.75
CA VAL A 356 3.50 -17.48 -10.52
C VAL A 356 4.16 -16.96 -11.78
N PHE A 357 5.40 -17.35 -11.99
CA PHE A 357 6.09 -17.20 -13.24
C PHE A 357 6.15 -18.56 -13.96
N PRO A 358 5.93 -18.62 -15.28
CA PRO A 358 6.24 -19.79 -16.07
C PRO A 358 7.76 -20.01 -16.17
#